data_AF-A0A258BNG2-F1
#
_entry.id   AF-A0A258BNG2-F1
#
_cell.length_a   1.000
_cell.length_b   1.000
_cell.length_c   1.000
_cell.angle_alpha   90.00
_cell.angle_beta   90.00
_cell.angle_gamma   90.00
#
_symmetry.space_group_name_H-M   'P 1'
#
loop_
_entity.id
_entity.type
_entity.pdbx_description
1 polymer ?
#
loop_
_entity_poly.entity_id
_entity_poly.type
_entity_poly.pdbx_seq_one_letter_code
_entity_poly.pdbx_strand_id
1 'polypeptide(L)'
;MEAWLPGQNQYRETHTADYMTDYQARRLQTRVRRETGDKAGELELIHTNDATAFALGRAMIAIIENNQQADGTVRIPEVLRPYLGGKETL
;
A
#
# COMPACT_ATOMS: atom_id res chain seq x y z
N MET A 1 -0.05 -8.63 1.41
CA MET A 1 -1.03 -8.90 0.35
C MET A 1 -0.29 -9.39 -0.88
N GLU A 2 -0.86 -10.35 -1.58
CA GLU A 2 -0.30 -10.89 -2.81
C GLU A 2 -1.34 -10.82 -3.93
N ALA A 3 -0.91 -10.44 -5.13
CA ALA A 3 -1.77 -10.42 -6.32
C ALA A 3 -1.49 -11.66 -7.17
N TRP A 4 -2.54 -12.22 -7.77
CA TRP A 4 -2.41 -13.28 -8.76
C TRP A 4 -1.81 -12.74 -10.05
N LEU A 5 -0.76 -13.38 -10.56
CA LEU A 5 -0.13 -13.05 -11.84
C LEU A 5 -0.31 -14.23 -12.83
N PRO A 6 -1.28 -14.17 -13.76
CA PRO A 6 -1.63 -15.30 -14.62
C PRO A 6 -0.48 -15.72 -15.55
N GLY A 7 0.38 -14.80 -16.01
CA GLY A 7 1.54 -15.14 -16.82
C GLY A 7 2.62 -15.94 -16.05
N GLN A 8 2.57 -15.87 -14.71
CA GLN A 8 3.49 -16.59 -13.83
C GLN A 8 2.82 -17.76 -13.09
N ASN A 9 1.50 -17.91 -13.21
CA ASN A 9 0.70 -18.93 -12.54
C ASN A 9 0.95 -19.01 -11.01
N GLN A 10 1.09 -17.86 -10.35
CA GLN A 10 1.36 -17.78 -8.92
C GLN A 10 0.92 -16.44 -8.31
N TYR A 11 0.74 -16.42 -7.00
CA TYR A 11 0.59 -15.19 -6.23
C TYR A 11 1.96 -14.54 -5.99
N ARG A 12 2.04 -13.21 -6.10
CA ARG A 12 3.26 -12.42 -5.85
C ARG A 12 2.96 -11.28 -4.91
N GLU A 13 3.87 -11.06 -3.97
CA GLU A 13 3.77 -9.98 -3.00
C GLU A 13 3.64 -8.61 -3.66
N THR A 14 2.59 -7.87 -3.31
CA THR A 14 2.35 -6.50 -3.79
C THR A 14 2.36 -5.48 -2.66
N HIS A 15 2.06 -5.90 -1.44
CA HIS A 15 1.98 -5.02 -0.27
C HIS A 15 2.45 -5.76 0.98
N THR A 16 3.13 -5.03 1.86
CA THR A 16 3.29 -5.37 3.28
C THR A 16 2.49 -4.40 4.13
N ALA A 17 2.13 -4.83 5.34
CA ALA A 17 1.51 -3.99 6.34
C ALA A 17 1.95 -4.51 7.70
N ASP A 18 2.65 -3.67 8.44
CA ASP A 18 3.38 -4.06 9.62
C ASP A 18 3.09 -3.10 10.76
N TYR A 19 3.01 -3.65 11.96
CA TYR A 19 2.84 -2.90 13.20
C TYR A 19 4.00 -3.25 14.13
N MET A 20 4.87 -2.27 14.35
CA MET A 20 6.15 -2.47 15.04
C MET A 20 6.11 -2.08 16.51
N THR A 21 4.94 -1.67 17.02
CA THR A 21 4.81 -1.07 18.36
C THR A 21 5.86 0.04 18.52
N ASP A 22 6.63 0.06 19.61
CA ASP A 22 7.64 1.08 19.87
C ASP A 22 9.05 0.76 19.33
N TYR A 23 9.25 -0.33 18.58
CA TYR A 23 10.58 -0.80 18.18
C TYR A 23 11.40 0.26 17.45
N GLN A 24 10.79 0.95 16.48
CA GLN A 24 11.42 2.05 15.76
C GLN A 24 11.54 3.30 16.66
N ALA A 25 10.49 3.61 17.43
CA ALA A 25 10.44 4.76 18.33
C ALA A 25 11.54 4.75 19.40
N ARG A 26 11.93 3.57 19.91
CA ARG A 26 13.05 3.41 20.85
C ARG A 26 14.37 3.95 20.30
N ARG A 27 14.68 3.68 19.03
CA ARG A 27 15.91 4.16 18.38
C ARG A 27 15.81 5.62 17.96
N LEU A 28 14.65 6.04 17.46
CA LEU A 28 14.40 7.42 17.03
C LEU A 28 14.16 8.39 18.20
N GLN A 29 13.97 7.86 19.42
CA GLN A 29 13.60 8.63 20.63
C GLN A 29 12.30 9.44 20.44
N THR A 30 11.39 8.95 19.61
CA THR A 30 10.11 9.62 19.33
C THR A 30 9.10 9.30 20.44
N ARG A 31 8.59 10.34 21.09
CA ARG A 31 7.71 10.24 22.26
C ARG A 31 6.47 11.10 22.10
N VAL A 32 5.41 10.73 22.79
CA VAL A 32 4.18 11.51 22.93
C VAL A 32 3.94 11.79 24.42
N ARG A 33 3.36 12.95 24.71
CA ARG A 33 2.82 13.27 26.02
C ARG A 33 1.31 13.34 25.90
N ARG A 34 0.58 12.54 26.67
CA ARG A 34 -0.88 12.57 26.70
C ARG A 34 -1.33 13.24 28.00
N GLU A 35 -2.13 14.30 27.91
CA GLU A 35 -2.68 14.96 29.09
C GLU A 35 -3.72 14.06 29.76
N THR A 36 -3.73 14.04 31.09
CA THR A 36 -4.76 13.32 31.89
C THR A 36 -5.40 14.32 32.85
N GLY A 37 -6.52 14.93 32.43
CA GLY A 37 -7.09 16.09 33.12
C GLY A 37 -6.14 17.29 33.09
N ASP A 38 -6.08 18.06 34.18
CA ASP A 38 -5.26 19.29 34.26
C ASP A 38 -3.75 19.02 34.51
N LYS A 39 -3.31 17.76 34.49
CA LYS A 39 -1.92 17.38 34.71
C LYS A 39 -1.26 17.01 33.39
N ALA A 40 -0.10 17.59 33.14
CA ALA A 40 0.79 17.14 32.08
C ALA A 40 1.15 15.67 32.35
N GLY A 41 0.79 14.77 31.43
CA GLY A 41 1.09 13.35 31.59
C GLY A 41 2.56 13.01 31.35
N GLU A 42 2.86 11.72 31.49
CA GLU A 42 4.20 11.18 31.28
C GLU A 42 4.57 11.12 29.79
N LEU A 43 5.88 11.09 29.53
CA LEU A 43 6.39 10.86 28.19
C LEU A 43 6.41 9.37 27.87
N GLU A 44 5.62 8.97 26.89
CA GLU A 44 5.50 7.59 26.42
C GLU A 44 6.11 7.44 25.02
N LEU A 45 6.64 6.27 24.68
CA LEU A 45 7.07 5.99 23.31
C LEU A 45 5.83 5.89 22.41
N ILE A 46 5.91 6.45 21.21
CA ILE A 46 4.87 6.23 20.21
C ILE A 46 4.95 4.80 19.68
N HIS A 47 3.82 4.30 19.18
CA HIS A 47 3.83 3.12 18.33
C HIS A 47 3.89 3.53 16.86
N THR A 48 4.57 2.73 16.05
CA THR A 48 4.69 2.93 14.62
C THR A 48 4.11 1.75 13.86
N ASN A 49 3.55 2.06 12.69
CA ASN A 49 3.12 1.11 11.69
C ASN A 49 3.44 1.70 10.31
N ASP A 50 3.58 0.83 9.33
CA ASP A 50 3.59 1.23 7.94
C ASP A 50 2.89 0.18 7.08
N ALA A 51 2.38 0.64 5.94
CA ALA A 51 1.74 -0.22 4.97
C ALA A 51 2.02 0.31 3.58
N THR A 52 2.29 -0.59 2.64
CA THR A 52 2.39 -0.22 1.24
C THR A 52 1.03 0.28 0.77
N ALA A 53 0.97 1.50 0.22
CA ALA A 53 -0.22 1.98 -0.48
C ALA A 53 -0.25 1.38 -1.89
N PHE A 54 0.78 1.68 -2.70
CA PHE A 54 0.95 1.12 -4.04
C PHE A 54 2.43 1.05 -4.41
N ALA A 55 2.94 -0.14 -4.71
CA ALA A 55 4.23 -0.31 -5.36
C ALA A 55 4.04 -0.23 -6.89
N LEU A 56 4.23 0.96 -7.48
CA LEU A 56 3.85 1.29 -8.87
C LEU A 56 4.21 0.19 -9.89
N GLY A 57 5.45 -0.30 -9.88
CA GLY A 57 5.88 -1.36 -10.81
C GLY A 57 5.09 -2.66 -10.64
N ARG A 58 4.89 -3.12 -9.40
CA ARG A 58 4.15 -4.37 -9.11
C ARG A 58 2.66 -4.22 -9.40
N ALA A 59 2.09 -3.06 -9.09
CA ALA A 59 0.69 -2.73 -9.38
C ALA A 59 0.43 -2.71 -10.89
N MET A 60 1.33 -2.11 -11.68
CA MET A 60 1.21 -2.10 -13.15
C MET A 60 1.27 -3.50 -13.74
N ILE A 61 2.21 -4.35 -13.30
CA ILE A 61 2.29 -5.75 -13.78
C ILE A 61 0.98 -6.49 -13.49
N ALA A 62 0.45 -6.37 -12.27
CA ALA A 62 -0.81 -7.00 -11.89
C ALA A 62 -1.99 -6.50 -12.75
N ILE A 63 -2.07 -5.20 -13.05
CA ILE A 63 -3.12 -4.62 -13.91
C ILE A 63 -2.99 -5.17 -15.34
N ILE A 64 -1.78 -5.14 -15.93
CA ILE A 64 -1.53 -5.59 -17.29
C ILE A 64 -1.87 -7.08 -17.44
N GLU A 65 -1.32 -7.93 -16.58
CA GLU A 65 -1.53 -9.37 -16.72
C GLU A 65 -2.99 -9.78 -16.51
N ASN A 66 -3.72 -9.14 -15.58
CA ASN A 66 -5.11 -9.49 -15.29
C ASN A 66 -6.15 -8.82 -16.20
N ASN A 67 -5.76 -7.80 -16.98
CA ASN A 67 -6.67 -7.08 -17.87
C ASN A 67 -6.27 -7.12 -19.35
N GLN A 68 -5.28 -7.95 -19.71
CA GLN A 68 -4.95 -8.21 -21.12
C GLN A 68 -6.16 -8.80 -21.88
N GLN A 69 -6.31 -8.40 -23.14
CA GLN A 69 -7.32 -8.90 -24.06
C GLN A 69 -6.66 -9.79 -25.12
N ALA A 70 -7.47 -10.55 -25.87
CA ALA A 70 -6.96 -11.48 -26.89
C ALA A 70 -6.19 -10.80 -28.03
N ASP A 71 -6.45 -9.51 -28.29
CA ASP A 71 -5.76 -8.69 -29.29
C ASP A 71 -4.49 -8.02 -28.75
N GLY A 72 -4.12 -8.27 -27.49
CA GLY A 72 -2.96 -7.69 -26.82
C GLY A 72 -3.19 -6.32 -26.17
N THR A 73 -4.38 -5.72 -26.32
CA THR A 73 -4.73 -4.48 -25.61
C THR A 73 -4.93 -4.75 -24.11
N VAL A 74 -4.82 -3.71 -23.28
CA VAL A 74 -5.09 -3.82 -21.83
C VAL A 74 -6.34 -3.01 -21.49
N ARG A 75 -7.37 -3.68 -20.98
CA ARG A 75 -8.56 -2.99 -20.48
C ARG A 75 -8.22 -2.18 -19.23
N ILE A 76 -8.49 -0.88 -19.26
CA ILE A 76 -8.26 0.02 -18.14
C ILE A 76 -9.35 -0.22 -17.08
N PRO A 77 -8.98 -0.53 -15.81
CA PRO A 77 -9.92 -0.60 -14.70
C PRO A 77 -10.77 0.68 -14.61
N GLU A 78 -12.08 0.55 -14.39
CA GLU A 78 -13.03 1.67 -14.44
C GLU A 78 -12.61 2.84 -13.55
N VAL A 79 -12.11 2.54 -12.34
CA VAL A 79 -11.62 3.53 -11.38
C VAL A 79 -10.42 4.35 -11.89
N LEU A 80 -9.65 3.84 -12.85
CA LEU A 80 -8.48 4.53 -13.41
C LEU A 80 -8.82 5.39 -14.65
N ARG A 81 -9.97 5.16 -15.31
CA ARG A 81 -10.35 5.86 -16.54
C ARG A 81 -10.41 7.39 -16.41
N PRO A 82 -10.94 7.99 -15.31
CA PRO A 82 -10.94 9.45 -15.14
C PRO A 82 -9.54 10.06 -15.15
N TYR A 83 -8.52 9.32 -14.69
CA TYR A 83 -7.13 9.75 -14.67
C TYR A 83 -6.43 9.58 -16.02
N LEU A 84 -7.05 8.88 -16.97
CA LEU A 84 -6.52 8.59 -18.31
C LEU A 84 -7.38 9.19 -19.43
N GLY A 85 -8.11 10.28 -19.13
CA GLY A 85 -8.91 11.00 -20.12
C GLY A 85 -10.12 10.21 -20.64
N GLY A 86 -10.65 9.29 -19.84
CA GLY A 86 -11.81 8.46 -20.19
C GLY A 86 -11.48 7.27 -21.10
N LYS A 87 -10.20 6.99 -21.37
CA LYS A 87 -9.79 5.81 -22.15
C LYS A 87 -10.24 4.51 -21.46
N GLU A 88 -10.71 3.57 -22.26
CA GLU A 88 -11.14 2.24 -21.79
C GLU A 88 -10.08 1.15 -22.00
N THR A 89 -9.16 1.37 -22.94
CA THR A 89 -8.06 0.46 -23.26
C THR A 89 -6.74 1.22 -23.44
N LEU A 90 -5.62 0.54 -23.15
CA LEU A 90 -4.26 0.92 -23.53
C LEU A 90 -3.82 0.13 -24.76
#